data_AF-A0A836TME3-F1
#
_entry.id   AF-A0A836TME3-F1
#
_cell.length_a   1.000
_cell.length_b   1.000
_cell.length_c   1.000
_cell.angle_alpha   90.00
_cell.angle_beta   90.00
_cell.angle_gamma   90.00
#
_symmetry.space_group_name_H-M   'P 1'
#
loop_
_entity.id
_entity.type
_entity.pdbx_description
1 polymer ?
#
loop_
_entity_poly.entity_id
_entity_poly.type
_entity_poly.pdbx_seq_one_letter_code
_entity_poly.pdbx_strand_id
1 'polypeptide(L)'
;FGHAVSMECPPYEMQYGTEGGVQSQTDVLIQLGGFFETFGFELPRNQSKERIDHISNELSFMSYMCFRMAYGIQNGHDERKVGVLLSGMKKFIRNHVGRWMPLFCIFAHRKAERGVYKDIIDILSAFIKNEVSLLDVDPVKVEEPEYRSLSYSMENDLIANAPAECEPR
;
A
#
# COMPACT_ATOMS: atom_id res chain seq x y z
N PHE A 1 -6.48 -11.55 -18.74
CA PHE A 1 -5.58 -12.30 -17.86
C PHE A 1 -5.88 -11.87 -16.44
N GLY A 2 -6.74 -12.61 -15.73
CA GLY A 2 -6.92 -12.40 -14.30
C GLY A 2 -5.73 -13.04 -13.60
N HIS A 3 -4.82 -12.25 -13.04
CA HIS A 3 -3.76 -12.81 -12.22
C HIS A 3 -4.42 -13.51 -11.03
N ALA A 4 -4.16 -14.81 -10.87
CA ALA A 4 -4.57 -15.52 -9.66
C ALA A 4 -3.81 -14.87 -8.48
N VAL A 5 -4.48 -13.99 -7.75
CA VAL A 5 -3.93 -13.39 -6.54
C VAL A 5 -3.81 -14.51 -5.51
N SER A 6 -2.60 -14.71 -4.97
CA SER A 6 -2.42 -15.66 -3.88
C SER A 6 -3.21 -15.19 -2.66
N MET A 7 -4.21 -15.97 -2.25
CA MET A 7 -4.98 -15.72 -1.03
C MET A 7 -4.13 -15.82 0.25
N GLU A 8 -2.94 -16.41 0.15
CA GLU A 8 -2.05 -16.62 1.28
C GLU A 8 -1.20 -15.38 1.60
N CYS A 9 -0.86 -14.58 0.59
CA CYS A 9 -0.03 -13.38 0.73
C CYS A 9 -0.41 -12.33 -0.32
N PRO A 10 -1.65 -11.81 -0.29
CA PRO A 10 -2.11 -10.85 -1.28
C PRO A 10 -1.21 -9.59 -1.28
N PRO A 11 -0.84 -9.03 -2.44
CA PRO A 11 -0.01 -7.82 -2.50
C PRO A 11 -0.83 -6.51 -2.49
N TYR A 12 -2.00 -6.50 -1.86
CA TYR A 12 -2.93 -5.36 -1.86
C TYR A 12 -3.37 -4.98 -0.43
N GLU A 13 -3.27 -3.70 -0.06
CA GLU A 13 -3.64 -3.21 1.29
C GLU A 13 -5.08 -3.57 1.67
N MET A 14 -6.02 -3.42 0.74
CA MET A 14 -7.45 -3.62 0.98
C MET A 14 -7.77 -5.04 1.51
N GLN A 15 -6.90 -6.02 1.23
CA GLN A 15 -7.07 -7.40 1.67
C GLN A 15 -6.57 -7.65 3.10
N TYR A 16 -5.84 -6.72 3.71
CA TYR A 16 -5.39 -6.82 5.10
C TYR A 16 -6.33 -6.15 6.10
N GLY A 17 -7.37 -5.48 5.63
CA GLY A 17 -8.39 -4.91 6.51
C GLY A 17 -7.95 -3.70 7.33
N THR A 18 -8.88 -3.22 8.14
CA THR A 18 -8.76 -2.02 8.98
C THR A 18 -9.25 -2.38 10.39
N GLU A 19 -8.48 -2.03 11.41
CA GLU A 19 -8.92 -2.21 12.80
C GLU A 19 -10.17 -1.35 13.11
N GLY A 20 -11.06 -1.88 13.94
CA GLY A 20 -12.07 -1.09 14.66
C GLY A 20 -13.41 -0.85 13.96
N GLY A 21 -13.65 -1.39 12.77
CA GLY A 21 -14.96 -1.32 12.09
C GLY A 21 -15.38 0.10 11.67
N VAL A 22 -14.47 1.08 11.69
CA VAL A 22 -14.76 2.48 11.31
C VAL A 22 -14.36 2.80 9.86
N GLN A 23 -13.30 2.17 9.33
CA GLN A 23 -12.91 2.31 7.93
C GLN A 23 -13.36 1.11 7.12
N SER A 24 -14.15 1.34 6.09
CA SER A 24 -14.45 0.34 5.07
C SER A 24 -13.22 0.09 4.19
N GLN A 25 -13.19 -1.06 3.51
CA GLN A 25 -12.19 -1.35 2.48
C GLN A 25 -12.18 -0.25 1.38
N THR A 26 -13.34 0.33 1.06
CA THR A 26 -13.46 1.43 0.11
C THR A 26 -12.75 2.70 0.60
N ASP A 27 -12.72 2.95 1.91
CA ASP A 27 -12.04 4.12 2.48
C ASP A 27 -10.53 4.05 2.29
N VAL A 28 -9.94 2.85 2.21
CA VAL A 28 -8.51 2.67 1.88
C VAL A 28 -8.24 3.22 0.48
N LEU A 29 -9.03 2.81 -0.51
CA LEU A 29 -8.87 3.25 -1.90
C LEU A 29 -9.09 4.77 -2.03
N ILE A 30 -10.09 5.32 -1.35
CA ILE A 30 -10.35 6.77 -1.35
C ILE A 30 -9.15 7.53 -0.76
N GLN A 31 -8.60 7.07 0.36
CA GLN A 31 -7.44 7.70 0.97
C GLN A 31 -6.21 7.65 0.07
N LEU A 32 -5.90 6.48 -0.51
CA LEU A 32 -4.78 6.33 -1.44
C LEU A 32 -4.93 7.23 -2.67
N GLY A 33 -6.13 7.25 -3.28
CA GLY A 33 -6.44 8.15 -4.39
C GLY A 33 -6.24 9.63 -4.02
N GLY A 34 -6.71 10.02 -2.84
CA GLY A 34 -6.52 11.36 -2.30
C GLY A 34 -5.05 11.72 -2.08
N PHE A 35 -4.21 10.80 -1.59
CA PHE A 35 -2.77 11.02 -1.50
C PHE A 35 -2.13 11.20 -2.87
N PHE A 36 -2.45 10.32 -3.82
CA PHE A 36 -1.86 10.37 -5.15
C PHE A 36 -2.22 11.68 -5.85
N GLU A 37 -3.49 12.08 -5.82
CA GLU A 37 -3.95 13.35 -6.38
C GLU A 37 -3.31 14.57 -5.68
N THR A 38 -3.33 14.61 -4.34
CA THR A 38 -2.81 15.74 -3.55
C THR A 38 -1.35 16.04 -3.86
N PHE A 39 -0.53 15.01 -4.08
CA PHE A 39 0.89 15.16 -4.33
C PHE A 39 1.25 15.10 -5.83
N GLY A 40 0.27 14.94 -6.72
CA GLY A 40 0.47 14.89 -8.17
C GLY A 40 1.22 13.64 -8.63
N PHE A 41 0.98 12.50 -7.99
CA PHE A 41 1.53 11.21 -8.39
C PHE A 41 0.61 10.57 -9.45
N GLU A 42 1.15 10.31 -10.64
CA GLU A 42 0.44 9.62 -11.71
C GLU A 42 0.86 8.16 -11.81
N LEU A 43 -0.12 7.25 -11.88
CA LEU A 43 0.12 5.85 -12.14
C LEU A 43 0.50 5.61 -13.62
N PRO A 44 1.33 4.59 -13.92
CA PRO A 44 1.74 4.28 -15.29
C PRO A 44 0.54 3.99 -16.19
N ARG A 45 0.38 4.76 -17.28
CA ARG A 45 -0.75 4.60 -18.22
C ARG A 45 -0.67 3.34 -19.08
N ASN A 46 0.52 2.78 -19.26
CA ASN A 46 0.84 1.74 -20.25
C ASN A 46 1.22 0.37 -19.65
N GLN A 47 1.13 0.18 -18.33
CA GLN A 47 1.34 -1.12 -17.68
C GLN A 47 0.00 -1.78 -17.36
N SER A 48 -0.01 -3.09 -17.03
CA SER A 48 -1.19 -3.73 -16.45
C SER A 48 -1.65 -2.86 -15.28
N LYS A 49 -2.89 -2.36 -15.35
CA LYS A 49 -3.43 -1.42 -14.36
C LYS A 49 -3.71 -2.18 -13.07
N GLU A 50 -2.67 -2.34 -12.26
CA GLU A 50 -2.85 -2.78 -10.88
C GLU A 50 -3.72 -1.78 -10.13
N ARG A 51 -4.53 -2.28 -9.20
CA ARG A 51 -5.35 -1.43 -8.33
C ARG A 51 -4.43 -0.53 -7.49
N ILE A 52 -4.93 0.65 -7.14
CA ILE A 52 -4.12 1.72 -6.52
C ILE A 52 -3.47 1.33 -5.18
N ASP A 53 -4.01 0.32 -4.50
CA ASP A 53 -3.54 -0.28 -3.24
C ASP A 53 -2.56 -1.44 -3.42
N HIS A 54 -2.11 -1.70 -4.65
CA HIS A 54 -1.05 -2.68 -4.87
C HIS A 54 0.27 -2.18 -4.28
N ILE A 55 1.03 -3.06 -3.62
CA ILE A 55 2.33 -2.74 -3.00
C ILE A 55 3.27 -1.94 -3.90
N SER A 56 3.33 -2.26 -5.20
CA SER A 56 4.20 -1.55 -6.13
C SER A 56 3.80 -0.08 -6.29
N ASN A 57 2.51 0.22 -6.25
CA ASN A 57 1.97 1.56 -6.42
C ASN A 57 2.24 2.40 -5.17
N GLU A 58 1.99 1.85 -3.98
CA GLU A 58 2.30 2.53 -2.71
C GLU A 58 3.81 2.78 -2.54
N LEU A 59 4.67 1.81 -2.86
CA LEU A 59 6.13 2.00 -2.81
C LEU A 59 6.62 2.98 -3.88
N SER A 60 6.01 2.99 -5.06
CA SER A 60 6.33 3.97 -6.11
C SER A 60 5.95 5.39 -5.68
N PHE A 61 4.82 5.55 -5.00
CA PHE A 61 4.43 6.82 -4.39
C PHE A 61 5.46 7.29 -3.36
N MET A 62 5.93 6.39 -2.48
CA MET A 62 6.97 6.72 -1.50
C MET A 62 8.28 7.15 -2.17
N SER A 63 8.72 6.44 -3.20
CA SER A 63 9.88 6.84 -4.02
C SER A 63 9.71 8.23 -4.64
N TYR A 64 8.53 8.50 -5.22
CA TYR A 64 8.19 9.81 -5.76
C TYR A 64 8.27 10.93 -4.70
N MET A 65 7.75 10.70 -3.50
CA MET A 65 7.80 11.66 -2.40
C MET A 65 9.24 11.94 -1.96
N CYS A 66 10.09 10.91 -1.83
CA CYS A 66 11.51 11.06 -1.53
C CYS A 66 12.23 11.89 -2.61
N PHE A 67 11.97 11.60 -3.89
CA PHE A 67 12.56 12.36 -5.00
C PHE A 67 12.14 13.83 -4.96
N ARG A 68 10.84 14.11 -4.76
CA ARG A 68 10.30 15.47 -4.63
C ARG A 68 10.94 16.23 -3.47
N MET A 69 11.16 15.57 -2.34
CA MET A 69 11.80 16.16 -1.17
C MET A 69 13.27 16.48 -1.45
N ALA A 70 14.03 15.52 -1.99
CA ALA A 70 15.43 15.71 -2.35
C ALA A 70 15.60 16.86 -3.36
N TYR A 71 14.75 16.91 -4.39
CA TYR A 71 14.74 18.01 -5.35
C TYR A 71 14.48 19.36 -4.67
N GLY A 72 13.51 19.42 -3.75
CA GLY A 72 13.19 20.64 -3.02
C GLY A 72 14.35 21.15 -2.16
N ILE A 73 15.02 20.24 -1.46
CA ILE A 73 16.21 20.56 -0.65
C ILE A 73 17.35 21.05 -1.54
N GLN A 74 17.67 20.31 -2.61
CA GLN A 74 18.77 20.63 -3.52
C GLN A 74 18.61 21.99 -4.21
N ASN A 75 17.37 22.41 -4.47
CA ASN A 75 17.06 23.67 -5.16
C ASN A 75 16.65 24.80 -4.20
N GLY A 76 16.83 24.65 -2.89
CA GLY A 76 16.56 25.70 -1.91
C GLY A 76 15.09 26.14 -1.85
N HIS A 77 14.15 25.20 -2.01
CA HIS A 77 12.74 25.50 -1.81
C HIS A 77 12.46 25.89 -0.35
N ASP A 78 11.44 26.72 -0.13
CA ASP A 78 10.99 27.13 1.20
C ASP A 78 10.75 25.91 2.11
N GLU A 79 11.21 25.99 3.36
CA GLU A 79 11.13 24.92 4.35
C GLU A 79 9.70 24.41 4.55
N ARG A 80 8.68 25.27 4.43
CA ARG A 80 7.28 24.84 4.53
C ARG A 80 6.90 23.87 3.41
N LYS A 81 7.41 24.07 2.19
CA LYS A 81 7.15 23.15 1.07
C LYS A 81 7.78 21.78 1.32
N VAL A 82 9.00 21.75 1.85
CA VAL A 82 9.68 20.51 2.25
C VAL A 82 8.94 19.84 3.42
N GLY A 83 8.50 20.64 4.39
CA GLY A 83 7.71 20.18 5.55
C GLY A 83 6.37 19.56 5.18
N VAL A 84 5.69 20.06 4.14
CA VAL A 84 4.45 19.44 3.61
C VAL A 84 4.72 18.04 3.09
N LEU A 85 5.82 17.83 2.36
CA LEU A 85 6.20 16.49 1.86
C LEU A 85 6.52 15.55 3.02
N LEU A 86 7.29 16.00 4.02
CA LEU A 86 7.62 15.20 5.20
C LEU A 86 6.37 14.80 5.99
N SER A 87 5.46 15.75 6.20
CA SER A 87 4.18 15.50 6.87
C SER A 87 3.32 14.50 6.08
N GLY A 88 3.30 14.63 4.74
CA GLY A 88 2.65 13.68 3.84
C GLY A 88 3.22 12.26 3.99
N MET A 89 4.54 12.09 3.92
CA MET A 89 5.21 10.80 4.08
C MET A 89 4.93 10.18 5.45
N LYS A 90 4.99 10.98 6.54
CA LYS A 90 4.64 10.53 7.90
C LYS A 90 3.21 10.00 7.96
N LYS A 91 2.25 10.69 7.34
CA LYS A 91 0.84 10.25 7.32
C LYS A 91 0.69 8.99 6.48
N PHE A 92 1.32 8.91 5.33
CA PHE A 92 1.23 7.76 4.43
C PHE A 92 1.81 6.50 5.10
N ILE A 93 2.99 6.58 5.71
CA ILE A 93 3.58 5.45 6.43
C ILE A 93 2.73 5.03 7.63
N ARG A 94 2.22 5.98 8.42
CA ARG A 94 1.37 5.66 9.59
C ARG A 94 0.06 4.98 9.19
N ASN A 95 -0.56 5.43 8.11
CA ASN A 95 -1.93 5.07 7.76
C ASN A 95 -2.04 3.99 6.68
N HIS A 96 -0.95 3.69 5.96
CA HIS A 96 -0.94 2.72 4.85
C HIS A 96 0.22 1.72 5.02
N VAL A 97 1.34 1.92 4.31
CA VAL A 97 2.46 0.95 4.22
C VAL A 97 2.96 0.43 5.56
N GLY A 98 2.96 1.25 6.62
CA GLY A 98 3.41 0.83 7.95
C GLY A 98 2.41 -0.06 8.71
N ARG A 99 1.14 -0.11 8.29
CA ARG A 99 0.09 -0.93 8.89
C ARG A 99 0.08 -2.36 8.35
N TRP A 100 0.01 -2.52 7.04
CA TRP A 100 -0.31 -3.81 6.41
C TRP A 100 0.92 -4.56 5.91
N MET A 101 1.95 -3.85 5.42
CA MET A 101 3.15 -4.48 4.86
C MET A 101 3.91 -5.36 5.86
N PRO A 102 3.96 -5.07 7.18
CA PRO A 102 4.56 -6.00 8.14
C PRO A 102 3.91 -7.39 8.10
N LEU A 103 2.58 -7.48 8.04
CA LEU A 103 1.86 -8.75 7.98
C LEU A 103 2.02 -9.42 6.61
N PHE A 104 1.97 -8.66 5.52
CA PHE A 104 2.33 -9.17 4.18
C PHE A 104 3.72 -9.80 4.18
N CYS A 105 4.72 -9.14 4.78
CA CYS A 105 6.09 -9.68 4.85
C CYS A 105 6.14 -11.00 5.62
N ILE A 106 5.38 -11.13 6.72
CA ILE A 106 5.29 -12.39 7.47
C ILE A 106 4.74 -13.52 6.59
N PHE A 107 3.64 -13.27 5.87
CA PHE A 107 3.03 -14.28 4.99
C PHE A 107 3.92 -14.62 3.79
N ALA A 108 4.43 -13.60 3.11
CA ALA A 108 5.30 -13.77 1.95
C ALA A 108 6.61 -14.49 2.32
N HIS A 109 7.21 -14.18 3.47
CA HIS A 109 8.40 -14.88 3.96
C HIS A 109 8.13 -16.36 4.24
N ARG A 110 6.99 -16.70 4.87
CA ARG A 110 6.58 -18.09 5.12
C ARG A 110 6.39 -18.85 3.79
N LYS A 111 5.89 -18.19 2.74
CA LYS A 111 5.63 -18.83 1.45
C LYS A 111 6.84 -18.93 0.53
N ALA A 112 7.71 -17.92 0.53
CA ALA A 112 8.82 -17.84 -0.40
C ALA A 112 9.86 -18.96 -0.16
N GLU A 113 9.94 -19.52 1.06
CA GLU A 113 10.85 -20.58 1.55
C GLU A 113 12.37 -20.32 1.34
N ARG A 114 12.81 -19.89 0.13
CA ARG A 114 14.17 -19.52 -0.27
C ARG A 114 14.20 -18.71 -1.57
N GLY A 115 15.34 -18.06 -1.84
CA GLY A 115 15.61 -17.38 -3.11
C GLY A 115 15.28 -15.88 -3.11
N VAL A 116 15.41 -15.26 -4.28
CA VAL A 116 15.40 -13.79 -4.44
C VAL A 116 14.18 -13.12 -3.80
N TYR A 117 12.98 -13.72 -3.92
CA TYR A 117 11.78 -13.13 -3.31
C TYR A 117 11.81 -13.15 -1.78
N LYS A 118 12.40 -14.18 -1.16
CA LYS A 118 12.59 -14.20 0.29
C LYS A 118 13.50 -13.04 0.72
N ASP A 119 14.62 -12.86 0.03
CA ASP A 119 15.58 -11.80 0.35
C ASP A 119 14.98 -10.40 0.13
N ILE A 120 14.18 -10.21 -0.92
CA ILE A 120 13.43 -8.96 -1.16
C ILE A 120 12.44 -8.68 -0.02
N ILE A 121 11.73 -9.70 0.45
CA ILE A 121 10.77 -9.55 1.56
C ILE A 121 11.50 -9.22 2.87
N ASP A 122 12.66 -9.84 3.14
CA ASP A 122 13.49 -9.53 4.30
C ASP A 122 13.97 -8.06 4.26
N ILE A 123 14.40 -7.58 3.08
CA ILE A 123 14.76 -6.18 2.85
C ILE A 123 13.56 -5.25 3.06
N LEU A 124 12.40 -5.59 2.51
CA LEU A 124 11.18 -4.80 2.66
C LEU A 124 10.76 -4.68 4.13
N SER A 125 10.79 -5.79 4.87
CA SER A 125 10.46 -5.81 6.29
C SER A 125 11.39 -4.88 7.10
N ALA A 126 12.69 -4.97 6.85
CA ALA A 126 13.69 -4.10 7.47
C ALA A 126 13.49 -2.62 7.07
N PHE A 127 13.21 -2.37 5.80
CA PHE A 127 12.94 -1.04 5.27
C PHE A 127 11.75 -0.39 5.97
N ILE A 128 10.58 -1.04 6.00
CA ILE A 128 9.38 -0.48 6.64
C ILE A 128 9.61 -0.22 8.13
N LYS A 129 10.29 -1.13 8.84
CA LYS A 129 10.65 -0.93 10.26
C LYS A 129 11.54 0.30 10.46
N ASN A 130 12.52 0.50 9.58
CA ASN A 130 13.43 1.63 9.65
C ASN A 130 12.71 2.94 9.32
N GLU A 131 11.84 2.96 8.31
CA GLU A 131 11.05 4.15 7.95
C GLU A 131 10.12 4.59 9.09
N VAL A 132 9.44 3.63 9.73
CA VAL A 132 8.59 3.89 10.90
C VAL A 132 9.40 4.53 12.04
N SER A 133 10.59 4.00 12.30
CA SER A 133 11.48 4.49 13.36
C SER A 133 12.09 5.86 13.01
N LEU A 134 12.57 6.03 11.78
CA LEU A 134 13.22 7.25 11.28
C LEU A 134 12.25 8.44 11.30
N LEU A 135 11.01 8.20 10.88
CA LEU A 135 9.99 9.24 10.80
C LEU A 135 9.22 9.46 12.10
N ASP A 136 9.52 8.67 13.14
CA ASP A 136 8.88 8.73 14.46
C ASP A 136 7.35 8.69 14.32
N VAL A 137 6.86 7.59 13.75
CA VAL A 137 5.44 7.34 13.56
C VAL A 137 5.06 6.02 14.24
N ASP A 138 3.80 5.91 14.65
CA ASP A 138 3.28 4.72 15.31
C ASP A 138 2.06 4.19 14.52
N PRO A 139 2.29 3.33 13.51
CA PRO A 139 1.22 2.69 12.76
C PRO A 139 0.54 1.62 13.62
N VAL A 140 -0.79 1.60 13.59
CA VAL A 140 -1.57 0.48 14.13
C VAL A 140 -1.50 -0.66 13.11
N LYS A 141 -0.70 -1.67 13.42
CA LYS A 141 -0.39 -2.79 12.52
C LYS A 141 -1.56 -3.76 12.46
N VAL A 142 -1.77 -4.34 11.29
CA VAL A 142 -2.73 -5.44 11.14
C VAL A 142 -2.14 -6.71 11.75
N GLU A 143 -2.91 -7.38 12.61
CA GLU A 143 -2.52 -8.66 13.21
C GLU A 143 -3.16 -9.86 12.49
N GLU A 144 -2.49 -11.02 12.50
CA GLU A 144 -2.94 -12.23 11.78
C GLU A 144 -4.36 -12.72 12.15
N PRO A 145 -4.80 -12.71 13.42
CA PRO A 145 -6.17 -13.09 13.79
C PRO A 145 -7.24 -12.19 13.13
N GLU A 146 -6.93 -10.91 12.98
CA GLU A 146 -7.83 -9.91 12.37
C GLU A 146 -7.95 -10.16 10.87
N TYR A 147 -6.82 -10.38 10.19
CA TYR A 147 -6.79 -10.75 8.77
C TYR A 147 -7.68 -11.97 8.46
N ARG A 148 -7.57 -13.05 9.24
CA ARG A 148 -8.35 -14.27 9.01
C ARG A 148 -9.84 -14.10 9.29
N SER A 149 -10.21 -13.22 10.22
CA SER A 149 -11.62 -12.92 10.50
C SER A 149 -12.31 -12.15 9.36
N LEU A 150 -11.52 -11.42 8.57
CA LEU A 150 -11.97 -10.62 7.44
C LEU A 150 -11.91 -11.37 6.11
N SER A 151 -11.58 -12.66 6.10
CA SER A 151 -11.40 -13.44 4.87
C SER A 151 -12.70 -13.48 4.06
N TYR A 152 -12.76 -12.54 3.15
CA TYR A 152 -13.71 -12.25 2.10
C TYR A 152 -14.09 -13.51 1.29
N SER A 153 -15.39 -13.75 1.10
CA SER A 153 -15.87 -14.72 0.12
C SER A 153 -15.64 -14.16 -1.29
N MET A 154 -15.14 -15.00 -2.20
CA MET A 154 -14.78 -14.64 -3.59
C MET A 154 -15.92 -14.03 -4.44
N GLU A 155 -17.16 -13.95 -3.92
CA GLU A 155 -18.32 -13.43 -4.65
C GLU A 155 -18.21 -11.94 -4.99
N ASN A 156 -17.53 -11.14 -4.15
CA ASN A 156 -17.51 -9.70 -4.30
C ASN A 156 -16.43 -9.19 -5.30
N ASP A 157 -15.34 -9.93 -5.50
CA ASP A 157 -14.28 -9.55 -6.48
C ASP A 157 -14.68 -9.84 -7.93
N LEU A 158 -15.61 -10.77 -8.14
CA LEU A 158 -16.22 -11.03 -9.44
C LEU A 158 -17.12 -9.87 -9.88
N ILE A 159 -17.70 -9.12 -8.94
CA ILE A 159 -18.55 -7.97 -9.21
C ILE A 159 -17.70 -6.74 -9.57
N ALA A 160 -16.57 -6.53 -8.87
CA ALA A 160 -15.70 -5.38 -9.10
C ALA A 160 -14.93 -5.42 -10.46
N ASN A 161 -14.76 -6.63 -11.03
CA ASN A 161 -14.09 -6.84 -12.32
C ASN A 161 -15.03 -7.37 -13.41
N ALA A 162 -16.35 -7.35 -13.19
CA ALA A 162 -17.30 -7.72 -14.22
C ALA A 162 -17.17 -6.73 -15.40
N PRO A 163 -16.95 -7.18 -16.64
CA PRO A 163 -17.08 -6.30 -17.79
C PRO A 163 -18.50 -5.72 -17.81
N ALA A 164 -18.65 -4.46 -18.19
CA ALA A 164 -19.94 -3.74 -18.26
C ALA A 164 -20.99 -4.39 -19.22
N GLU A 165 -20.68 -5.55 -19.79
CA GLU A 165 -21.53 -6.33 -20.67
C GLU A 165 -22.43 -7.33 -19.92
N CYS A 166 -22.38 -7.39 -18.59
CA CYS A 166 -23.21 -8.29 -17.76
C CYS A 166 -24.16 -7.56 -16.81
N GLU A 167 -24.75 -6.44 -17.22
CA GLU A 167 -25.98 -5.94 -16.57
C GLU A 167 -27.21 -6.56 -17.25
N PRO A 168 -28.14 -7.20 -16.50
CA PRO A 168 -29.38 -7.71 -17.07
C PRO A 168 -30.25 -6.54 -17.53
N ARG A 169 -30.74 -6.61 -18.77
CA ARG A 169 -31.76 -5.70 -19.31
C ARG A 169 -33.08 -5.77 -18.57
#